data_AF-A0A9D9Q3T7-F1
#
_entry.id   AF-A0A9D9Q3T7-F1
#
_cell.length_a   1.000
_cell.length_b   1.000
_cell.length_c   1.000
_cell.angle_alpha   90.00
_cell.angle_beta   90.00
_cell.angle_gamma   90.00
#
_symmetry.space_group_name_H-M   'P 1'
#
loop_
_entity.id
_entity.type
_entity.pdbx_description
1 polymer ?
#
loop_
_entity_poly.entity_id
_entity_poly.type
_entity_poly.pdbx_seq_one_letter_code
_entity_poly.pdbx_strand_id
1 'polypeptide(L)'
;MLTAVEGVYDNNAIVLNEDIHLTDGQKVIVTILDTIDTDENDIGALNRLKLKREITKEDAWKAFLKGLDGFTDDFMANGREEFIQTQREIL
;
A
#
# COMPACT_ATOMS: atom_id res chain seq x y z
N MET A 1 -0.63 -4.58 12.08
CA MET A 1 0.71 -4.12 11.68
C MET A 1 0.56 -3.58 10.27
N LEU A 2 0.97 -2.33 10.00
CA LEU A 2 0.97 -1.77 8.65
C LEU A 2 2.29 -2.16 7.99
N THR A 3 2.21 -2.86 6.87
CA THR A 3 3.36 -3.24 6.04
C THR A 3 3.22 -2.49 4.73
N ALA A 4 4.26 -1.77 4.35
CA ALA A 4 4.37 -1.11 3.06
C ALA A 4 5.56 -1.72 2.31
N VAL A 5 5.34 -2.08 1.06
CA VAL A 5 6.37 -2.63 0.18
C VAL A 5 6.31 -1.92 -1.15
N GLU A 6 7.46 -1.84 -1.81
CA GLU A 6 7.58 -1.25 -3.14
C GLU A 6 7.28 -2.30 -4.21
N GLY A 7 6.72 -1.84 -5.32
CA GLY A 7 6.44 -2.67 -6.48
C GLY A 7 6.25 -1.84 -7.74
N VAL A 8 6.24 -2.50 -8.89
CA VAL A 8 6.10 -1.88 -10.20
C VAL A 8 4.95 -2.54 -10.95
N TYR A 9 4.21 -1.74 -11.72
CA TYR A 9 3.19 -2.27 -12.63
C TYR A 9 3.84 -2.66 -13.95
N ASP A 10 3.68 -3.92 -14.37
CA ASP A 10 4.32 -4.50 -15.57
C ASP A 10 3.38 -4.56 -16.80
N ASN A 11 2.30 -3.77 -16.80
CA ASN A 11 1.17 -3.81 -17.74
C ASN A 11 0.16 -4.96 -17.53
N ASN A 12 0.38 -5.85 -16.57
CA ASN A 12 -0.57 -6.91 -16.24
C ASN A 12 -0.86 -6.96 -14.73
N ALA A 13 0.17 -6.93 -13.91
CA ALA A 13 0.09 -7.03 -12.46
C ALA A 13 1.01 -6.02 -11.76
N ILE A 14 0.74 -5.79 -10.48
CA ILE A 14 1.69 -5.12 -9.60
C ILE A 14 2.63 -6.20 -9.08
N VAL A 15 3.89 -6.12 -9.48
CA VAL A 15 4.94 -7.01 -9.03
C VAL A 15 5.60 -6.37 -7.81
N LEU A 16 5.52 -7.04 -6.68
CA LEU A 16 6.13 -6.59 -5.44
C LEU A 16 7.60 -7.02 -5.39
N ASN A 17 8.46 -6.16 -4.84
CA ASN A 17 9.89 -6.45 -4.71
C ASN A 17 10.20 -7.46 -3.57
N GLU A 18 9.21 -7.76 -2.74
CA GLU A 18 9.30 -8.68 -1.61
C GLU A 18 7.96 -9.36 -1.33
N ASP A 19 8.01 -10.52 -0.67
CA ASP A 19 6.82 -11.27 -0.30
C ASP A 19 6.11 -10.61 0.89
N ILE A 20 4.79 -10.42 0.77
CA ILE A 20 3.94 -10.04 1.89
C ILE A 20 3.08 -11.22 2.30
N HIS A 21 3.06 -11.53 3.60
CA HIS A 21 2.13 -12.49 4.15
C HIS A 21 0.77 -11.82 4.40
N LEU A 22 -0.25 -12.22 3.65
CA LEU A 22 -1.63 -11.78 3.83
C LEU A 22 -2.48 -12.90 4.42
N THR A 23 -3.45 -12.55 5.26
CA THR A 23 -4.44 -13.47 5.81
C THR A 23 -5.83 -13.16 5.28
N ASP A 24 -6.68 -14.18 5.18
CA ASP A 24 -8.07 -14.04 4.72
C ASP A 24 -8.81 -12.89 5.45
N GLY A 25 -9.51 -12.07 4.68
CA GLY A 25 -10.28 -10.92 5.19
C GLY A 25 -9.49 -9.64 5.42
N GLN A 26 -8.19 -9.60 5.14
CA GLN A 26 -7.41 -8.35 5.21
C GLN A 26 -7.74 -7.40 4.05
N LYS A 27 -8.05 -6.14 4.40
CA LYS A 27 -8.19 -5.06 3.42
C LYS A 27 -6.82 -4.52 3.04
N VAL A 28 -6.56 -4.39 1.75
CA VAL A 28 -5.30 -3.88 1.18
C VAL A 28 -5.56 -2.54 0.50
N ILE A 29 -4.65 -1.59 0.69
CA ILE A 29 -4.66 -0.29 0.01
C ILE A 29 -3.40 -0.22 -0.84
N VAL A 30 -3.56 0.12 -2.12
CA VAL A 30 -2.46 0.35 -3.06
C VAL A 30 -2.33 1.84 -3.30
N THR A 31 -1.12 2.37 -3.14
CA THR A 31 -0.81 3.78 -3.39
C THR A 31 0.18 3.90 -4.53
N ILE A 32 -0.21 4.59 -5.59
CA ILE A 32 0.67 4.90 -6.73
C ILE A 32 1.45 6.17 -6.40
N LEU A 33 2.77 6.05 -6.23
CA LEU A 33 3.62 7.17 -5.81
C LEU A 33 4.18 7.97 -6.98
N ASP A 34 4.62 7.30 -8.05
CA ASP A 34 5.18 7.93 -9.24
C ASP A 34 5.02 7.01 -10.48
N THR A 35 5.11 7.58 -11.68
CA THR A 35 5.14 6.83 -12.94
C THR A 35 6.57 6.78 -13.44
N ILE A 36 7.20 5.61 -13.38
CA ILE A 36 8.56 5.43 -13.88
C ILE A 36 8.47 5.21 -15.39
N ASP A 37 8.75 6.23 -16.19
CA ASP A 37 9.01 6.06 -17.62
C ASP A 37 10.26 5.18 -17.77
N THR A 38 10.02 3.91 -18.08
CA THR A 38 11.08 2.94 -18.35
C THR A 38 11.47 3.04 -19.82
N ASP A 39 12.09 4.16 -20.18
CA ASP A 39 12.89 4.19 -21.41
C ASP A 39 14.08 3.23 -21.18
N GLU A 40 14.00 2.05 -21.78
CA GLU A 40 14.94 0.92 -21.63
C GLU A 40 16.42 1.26 -21.90
N ASN A 41 16.72 2.46 -22.43
CA ASN A 41 18.07 2.89 -22.79
C ASN A 41 18.70 3.94 -21.86
N ASP A 42 18.01 4.44 -20.83
CA ASP A 42 18.60 5.45 -19.95
C ASP A 42 19.31 4.81 -18.75
N ILE A 43 20.56 4.39 -18.95
CA ILE A 43 21.50 3.94 -17.90
C ILE A 43 21.66 5.03 -16.81
N GLY A 44 21.36 6.30 -17.12
CA GLY A 44 21.27 7.39 -16.14
C GLY A 44 20.08 7.26 -15.19
N ALA A 45 18.94 6.73 -15.64
CA ALA A 45 17.74 6.54 -14.81
C ALA A 45 17.94 5.44 -13.75
N LEU A 46 18.65 4.36 -14.08
CA LEU A 46 19.02 3.30 -13.13
C LEU A 46 19.98 3.81 -12.04
N ASN A 47 20.87 4.75 -12.38
CA ASN A 47 21.73 5.41 -11.39
C ASN A 47 20.96 6.47 -10.57
N ARG A 48 19.92 7.10 -11.12
CA ARG A 48 18.99 7.98 -10.36
C ARG A 48 18.08 7.17 -9.42
N LEU A 49 17.69 5.95 -9.78
CA LEU A 49 16.99 5.01 -8.88
C LEU A 49 17.85 4.64 -7.66
N LYS A 50 19.17 4.46 -7.86
CA LYS A 50 20.13 4.29 -6.75
C LYS A 50 20.38 5.57 -5.96
N LEU A 51 20.16 6.73 -6.57
CA LEU A 51 20.12 8.02 -5.88
C LEU A 51 18.74 8.24 -5.26
N LYS A 52 18.33 7.28 -4.42
CA LYS A 52 17.33 7.38 -3.34
C LYS A 52 16.84 8.82 -3.18
N ARG A 53 15.72 9.15 -3.81
CA ARG A 53 14.81 10.10 -3.16
C ARG A 53 14.33 9.33 -1.95
N GLU A 54 15.04 9.46 -0.83
CA GLU A 54 14.47 9.15 0.46
C GLU A 54 13.23 10.03 0.56
N ILE A 55 12.08 9.46 0.21
CA ILE A 55 10.81 10.04 0.58
C ILE A 55 10.90 10.18 2.08
N THR A 56 10.88 11.43 2.54
CA THR A 56 10.89 11.68 3.96
C THR A 56 9.63 11.03 4.52
N LYS A 57 9.70 10.56 5.77
CA LYS A 57 8.52 10.00 6.46
C LYS A 57 7.33 10.95 6.39
N GLU A 58 7.60 12.25 6.37
CA GLU A 58 6.60 13.31 6.28
C GLU A 58 5.91 13.37 4.91
N ASP A 59 6.66 13.18 3.83
CA ASP A 59 6.11 13.18 2.46
C ASP A 59 5.31 11.90 2.18
N ALA A 60 5.78 10.75 2.65
CA ALA A 60 5.01 9.50 2.62
C ALA A 60 3.68 9.65 3.37
N TRP A 61 3.72 10.29 4.54
CA TRP A 61 2.53 10.50 5.35
C TRP A 61 1.52 11.43 4.69
N LYS A 62 1.99 12.52 4.04
CA LYS A 62 1.11 13.41 3.26
C LYS A 62 0.46 12.68 2.09
N ALA A 63 1.21 11.85 1.36
CA ALA A 63 0.66 11.06 0.27
C ALA A 63 -0.40 10.07 0.76
N PHE A 64 -0.14 9.39 1.89
CA PHE A 64 -1.12 8.51 2.54
C PHE A 64 -2.39 9.25 2.97
N LEU A 65 -2.26 10.38 3.66
CA LEU A 65 -3.41 11.19 4.09
C LEU A 65 -4.25 11.69 2.92
N LYS A 66 -3.62 12.07 1.81
CA LYS A 66 -4.33 12.43 0.58
C LYS A 66 -5.17 11.27 0.03
N GLY A 67 -4.72 10.03 0.20
CA GLY A 67 -5.50 8.84 -0.17
C GLY A 67 -6.72 8.61 0.73
N LEU A 68 -6.68 9.04 1.99
CA LEU A 68 -7.83 8.94 2.90
C LEU A 68 -8.98 9.89 2.53
N ASP A 69 -8.70 10.95 1.79
CA ASP A 69 -9.72 11.91 1.30
C ASP A 69 -10.68 11.29 0.28
N GLY A 70 -10.42 10.05 -0.17
CA GLY A 70 -11.31 9.27 -1.03
C GLY A 70 -12.42 8.51 -0.29
N PHE A 71 -12.42 8.50 1.05
CA PHE A 71 -13.50 7.90 1.83
C PHE A 71 -14.71 8.85 1.89
N THR A 72 -15.90 8.30 1.66
CA THR A 72 -17.17 9.00 1.84
C THR A 72 -17.53 9.11 3.33
N ASP A 73 -18.38 10.08 3.68
CA ASP A 73 -18.76 10.37 5.09
C ASP A 73 -19.41 9.17 5.81
N ASP A 74 -19.95 8.21 5.06
CA ASP A 74 -20.55 6.99 5.58
C ASP A 74 -19.54 5.88 5.88
N PHE A 75 -18.27 6.05 5.48
CA PHE A 75 -17.21 5.11 5.79
C PHE A 75 -16.95 5.07 7.29
N MET A 76 -17.26 3.93 7.92
CA MET A 76 -17.22 3.73 9.37
C MET A 76 -18.24 4.58 10.16
N ALA A 77 -19.36 5.01 9.54
CA ALA A 77 -20.40 5.76 10.25
C ALA A 77 -20.94 5.05 11.50
N ASN A 78 -20.93 3.70 11.49
CA ASN A 78 -21.33 2.86 12.61
C ASN A 78 -20.14 2.34 13.44
N GLY A 79 -18.94 2.89 13.21
CA GLY A 79 -17.70 2.44 13.84
C GLY A 79 -17.25 1.05 13.37
N ARG A 80 -16.44 0.39 14.19
CA ARG A 80 -16.04 -1.01 13.99
C ARG A 80 -17.06 -1.88 14.71
N GLU A 81 -17.78 -2.74 13.99
CA GLU A 81 -18.61 -3.75 14.62
C GLU A 81 -17.72 -4.71 15.42
N GLU A 82 -17.74 -4.58 16.74
CA GLU A 82 -17.11 -5.54 17.65
C GLU A 82 -18.00 -6.78 17.72
N PHE A 83 -17.61 -7.84 17.02
CA PHE A 83 -18.17 -9.15 17.27
C PHE A 83 -17.60 -9.68 18.60
N ILE A 84 -18.45 -9.83 19.60
CA ILE A 84 -18.12 -10.60 20.80
C ILE A 84 -17.83 -12.03 20.33
N GLN A 85 -16.58 -12.48 20.43
CA GLN A 85 -16.22 -13.86 20.10
C GLN A 85 -17.07 -14.82 20.93
N THR A 86 -17.98 -15.55 20.27
CA THR A 86 -18.79 -16.59 20.94
C THR A 86 -17.86 -17.74 21.26
N GLN A 87 -17.71 -18.07 22.54
CA GLN A 87 -16.94 -19.25 22.96
C GLN A 87 -17.60 -20.49 22.36
N ARG A 88 -16.82 -21.34 21.67
CA ARG A 88 -17.32 -22.63 21.18
C ARG A 88 -17.66 -23.50 22.39
N GLU A 89 -18.90 -23.99 22.45
CA GLU A 89 -19.26 -25.04 23.41
C GLU A 89 -18.47 -26.30 23.09
N ILE A 90 -17.68 -26.78 24.05
CA ILE A 90 -16.96 -28.05 23.97
C ILE A 90 -17.98 -29.13 24.37
N LEU A 91 -18.35 -29.99 23.41
CA LEU A 91 -19.14 -31.20 23.64
C LEU A 91 -18.27 -32.34 24.20
#